data_AF-A0A2U1PE68-F1
#
_entry.id   AF-A0A2U1PE68-F1
#
_cell.length_a   1.000
_cell.length_b   1.000
_cell.length_c   1.000
_cell.angle_alpha   90.00
_cell.angle_beta   90.00
_cell.angle_gamma   90.00
#
_symmetry.space_group_name_H-M   'P 1'
#
loop_
_entity.id
_entity.type
_entity.pdbx_description
1 polymer ?
#
loop_
_entity_poly.entity_id
_entity_poly.type
_entity_poly.pdbx_seq_one_letter_code
_entity_poly.pdbx_strand_id
1 'polypeptide(L)'
;MKHDLRKAKKDAKLALANHGILKKASDPKSEPFRVPSSDQLSLKRVDGYTLEANIRKKMTKEERKALIKAGREDSVKYQSKAAVKQKKTGGLSNKQKEHKKAMPIAAKRSKIERSKRQKKIKQRGADKQFRGRKAWK
;
A
#
# COMPACT_ATOMS: atom_id res chain seq x y z
N MET A 1 -9.99 8.10 35.27
CA MET A 1 -9.37 8.23 33.92
C MET A 1 -8.00 7.56 33.80
N LYS A 2 -6.92 8.02 34.48
CA LYS A 2 -5.59 7.36 34.36
C LYS A 2 -5.52 5.99 35.07
N HIS A 3 -6.27 5.82 36.16
CA HIS A 3 -6.33 4.56 36.91
C HIS A 3 -6.99 3.43 36.10
N ASP A 4 -8.07 3.75 35.39
CA ASP A 4 -8.84 2.78 34.59
C ASP A 4 -8.06 2.29 33.37
N LEU A 5 -7.32 3.20 32.73
CA LEU A 5 -6.41 2.86 31.63
C LEU A 5 -5.28 1.91 32.08
N ARG A 6 -4.76 2.10 33.31
CA ARG A 6 -3.72 1.23 33.87
C ARG A 6 -4.26 -0.16 34.18
N LYS A 7 -5.49 -0.25 34.69
CA LYS A 7 -6.17 -1.52 34.95
C LYS A 7 -6.45 -2.27 33.63
N ALA A 8 -7.05 -1.60 32.66
CA ALA A 8 -7.30 -2.17 31.32
C ALA A 8 -6.04 -2.70 30.63
N LYS A 9 -4.90 -1.99 30.76
CA LYS A 9 -3.61 -2.46 30.22
C LYS A 9 -3.08 -3.71 30.91
N LYS A 10 -3.30 -3.85 32.22
CA LYS A 10 -2.92 -5.07 32.96
C LYS A 10 -3.79 -6.25 32.56
N ASP A 11 -5.09 -6.03 32.46
CA ASP A 11 -6.06 -7.07 32.08
C ASP A 11 -5.82 -7.56 30.65
N ALA A 12 -5.56 -6.64 29.71
CA ALA A 12 -5.19 -6.98 28.33
C ALA A 12 -3.88 -7.78 28.26
N LYS A 13 -2.88 -7.42 29.08
CA LYS A 13 -1.61 -8.15 29.14
C LYS A 13 -1.78 -9.55 29.71
N LEU A 14 -2.65 -9.71 30.70
CA LEU A 14 -3.00 -11.00 31.30
C LEU A 14 -3.77 -11.88 30.31
N ALA A 15 -4.71 -11.31 29.55
CA ALA A 15 -5.40 -12.03 28.48
C ALA A 15 -4.43 -12.53 27.39
N LEU A 16 -3.53 -11.66 26.92
CA LEU A 16 -2.52 -12.03 25.91
C LEU A 16 -1.53 -13.09 26.41
N ALA A 17 -1.24 -13.09 27.71
CA ALA A 17 -0.45 -14.12 28.37
C ALA A 17 -1.17 -15.47 28.45
N ASN A 18 -2.45 -15.47 28.82
CA ASN A 18 -3.28 -16.68 28.89
C ASN A 18 -3.45 -17.34 27.50
N HIS A 19 -3.46 -16.54 26.43
CA HIS A 19 -3.45 -17.04 25.05
C HIS A 19 -2.04 -17.40 24.54
N GLY A 20 -1.00 -17.31 25.39
CA GLY A 20 0.39 -17.60 25.07
C GLY A 20 1.03 -16.73 23.99
N ILE A 21 0.44 -15.58 23.69
CA ILE A 21 0.96 -14.59 22.73
C ILE A 21 2.14 -13.84 23.35
N LEU A 22 2.12 -13.63 24.68
CA LEU A 22 3.22 -13.00 25.41
C LEU A 22 4.06 -14.05 26.15
N LYS A 23 5.34 -14.14 25.80
CA LYS A 23 6.34 -15.01 26.46
C LYS A 23 6.66 -14.65 27.93
N LYS A 24 6.10 -13.57 28.46
CA LYS A 24 6.34 -13.09 29.83
C LYS A 24 5.03 -12.99 30.58
N ALA A 25 4.62 -14.10 31.18
CA ALA A 25 3.69 -14.11 32.29
C ALA A 25 4.19 -15.01 33.40
N SER A 26 3.65 -14.73 34.57
CA SER A 26 4.25 -14.71 35.90
C SER A 26 4.61 -16.05 36.53
N ASP A 27 4.43 -17.17 35.82
CA ASP A 27 4.50 -18.48 36.45
C ASP A 27 5.44 -19.40 35.64
N PRO A 28 6.60 -19.82 36.18
CA PRO A 28 7.54 -20.70 35.50
C PRO A 28 7.01 -22.13 35.27
N LYS A 29 5.74 -22.38 35.60
CA LYS A 29 5.06 -23.69 35.53
C LYS A 29 3.88 -23.72 34.55
N SER A 30 3.53 -22.59 33.91
CA SER A 30 2.50 -22.59 32.86
C SER A 30 3.13 -22.98 31.53
N GLU A 31 2.77 -24.15 31.01
CA GLU A 31 3.15 -24.56 29.66
C GLU A 31 2.75 -23.46 28.66
N PRO A 32 3.66 -22.98 27.79
CA PRO A 32 3.31 -22.01 26.77
C PRO A 32 2.18 -22.59 25.92
N PHE A 33 1.12 -21.80 25.65
CA PHE A 33 0.04 -22.20 24.76
C PHE A 33 0.62 -22.55 23.39
N ARG A 34 0.88 -23.84 23.17
CA ARG A 34 1.48 -24.36 21.97
C ARG A 34 0.32 -24.71 21.05
N VAL A 35 0.17 -23.93 19.98
CA VAL A 35 -0.80 -24.22 18.93
C VAL A 35 -0.54 -25.67 18.47
N PRO A 36 -1.52 -26.58 18.62
CA PRO A 36 -1.32 -27.98 18.27
C PRO A 36 -0.95 -28.13 16.79
N SER A 37 -0.05 -29.08 16.47
CA SER A 37 0.29 -29.38 15.08
C SER A 37 -0.91 -29.99 14.34
N SER A 38 -0.90 -29.95 13.01
CA SER A 38 -1.97 -30.54 12.19
C SER A 38 -2.25 -32.00 12.55
N ASP A 39 -1.19 -32.77 12.81
CA ASP A 39 -1.28 -34.19 13.17
C ASP A 39 -1.86 -34.40 14.57
N GLN A 40 -1.69 -33.45 15.50
CA GLN A 40 -2.32 -33.50 16.82
C GLN A 40 -3.80 -33.12 16.77
N LEU A 41 -4.20 -32.30 15.80
CA LEU A 41 -5.59 -31.88 15.59
C LEU A 41 -6.41 -32.96 14.90
N SER A 42 -5.81 -33.73 13.97
CA SER A 42 -6.50 -34.82 13.27
C SER A 42 -6.87 -35.99 14.17
N LEU A 43 -6.15 -36.19 15.28
CA LEU A 43 -6.45 -37.20 16.29
C LEU A 43 -7.67 -36.84 17.16
N LYS A 44 -8.05 -35.56 17.22
CA LYS A 44 -9.23 -35.15 18.00
C LYS A 44 -10.49 -35.55 17.24
N ARG A 45 -11.39 -36.28 17.91
CA ARG A 45 -12.71 -36.59 17.35
C ARG A 45 -13.48 -35.30 17.13
N VAL A 46 -13.99 -35.13 15.91
CA VAL A 46 -14.85 -34.01 15.52
C VAL A 46 -16.30 -34.51 15.56
N ASP A 47 -17.15 -33.86 16.34
CA ASP A 47 -18.58 -34.11 16.34
C ASP A 47 -19.22 -33.54 15.06
N GLY A 48 -20.00 -34.37 14.35
CA GLY A 48 -20.62 -34.03 13.07
C GLY A 48 -21.50 -32.79 13.16
N TYR A 49 -22.24 -32.62 14.27
CA TYR A 49 -23.09 -31.45 14.49
C TYR A 49 -22.28 -30.15 14.56
N THR A 50 -21.14 -30.18 15.25
CA THR A 50 -20.24 -29.01 15.33
C THR A 50 -19.57 -28.69 14.00
N LEU A 51 -19.24 -29.73 13.21
CA LEU A 51 -18.64 -29.57 11.90
C LEU A 51 -19.61 -28.92 10.91
N GLU A 52 -20.86 -29.39 10.86
CA GLU A 52 -21.90 -28.79 10.02
C GLU A 52 -22.20 -27.35 10.42
N ALA A 53 -22.31 -27.05 11.71
CA ALA A 53 -22.49 -25.67 12.18
C ALA A 53 -21.34 -24.76 11.74
N ASN A 54 -20.10 -25.25 11.79
CA ASN A 54 -18.92 -24.51 11.34
C ASN A 54 -18.87 -24.36 9.81
N ILE A 55 -19.34 -25.34 9.05
CA ILE A 55 -19.46 -25.25 7.59
C ILE A 55 -20.54 -24.23 7.21
N ARG A 56 -21.70 -24.23 7.90
CA ARG A 56 -22.78 -23.24 7.69
C ARG A 56 -22.38 -21.82 8.10
N LYS A 57 -21.55 -21.68 9.15
CA LYS A 57 -20.99 -20.39 9.60
C LYS A 57 -19.85 -19.88 8.71
N LYS A 58 -19.24 -20.72 7.87
CA LYS A 58 -18.20 -20.27 6.94
C LYS A 58 -18.85 -19.45 5.83
N MET A 59 -18.37 -18.22 5.68
CA MET A 59 -18.69 -17.37 4.52
C MET A 59 -18.55 -18.18 3.24
N THR A 60 -19.60 -18.14 2.43
CA THR A 60 -19.61 -18.72 1.09
C THR A 60 -18.49 -18.11 0.26
N LYS A 61 -18.07 -18.81 -0.80
CA LYS A 61 -16.95 -18.37 -1.64
C LYS A 61 -17.18 -16.96 -2.20
N GLU A 62 -18.43 -16.62 -2.50
CA GLU A 62 -18.83 -15.32 -3.03
C GLU A 62 -18.75 -14.22 -1.97
N GLU A 63 -19.20 -14.46 -0.75
CA GLU A 63 -19.09 -13.51 0.35
C GLU A 63 -17.62 -13.26 0.74
N ARG A 64 -16.78 -14.30 0.72
CA ARG A 64 -15.33 -14.16 0.96
C ARG A 64 -14.67 -13.32 -0.13
N LYS A 65 -15.03 -13.53 -1.40
CA LYS A 65 -14.54 -12.71 -2.51
C LYS A 65 -15.00 -11.26 -2.39
N ALA A 66 -16.25 -11.03 -1.99
CA ALA A 66 -16.80 -9.68 -1.80
C ALA A 66 -16.04 -8.91 -0.71
N LEU A 67 -15.74 -9.55 0.42
CA LEU A 67 -14.94 -8.94 1.50
C LEU A 67 -13.52 -8.60 1.03
N ILE A 68 -12.85 -9.51 0.29
CA ILE A 68 -11.53 -9.25 -0.29
C ILE A 68 -11.58 -8.10 -1.29
N LYS A 69 -12.64 -8.03 -2.10
CA LYS A 69 -12.81 -6.97 -3.11
C LYS A 69 -13.05 -5.61 -2.44
N ALA A 70 -13.92 -5.54 -1.44
CA ALA A 70 -14.16 -4.34 -0.64
C ALA A 70 -12.85 -3.82 0.01
N GLY A 71 -12.06 -4.70 0.61
CA GLY A 71 -10.75 -4.33 1.16
C GLY A 71 -9.70 -3.88 0.13
N ARG A 72 -9.91 -4.18 -1.16
CA ARG A 72 -9.05 -3.73 -2.27
C ARG A 72 -9.54 -2.43 -2.91
N GLU A 73 -10.85 -2.17 -2.88
CA GLU A 73 -11.46 -0.96 -3.44
C GLU A 73 -11.06 0.30 -2.66
N ASP A 74 -10.94 0.19 -1.32
CA ASP A 74 -10.49 1.30 -0.46
C ASP A 74 -8.95 1.43 -0.37
N SER A 75 -8.20 0.44 -0.86
CA SER A 75 -6.74 0.54 -0.92
C SER A 75 -6.35 1.46 -2.07
N VAL A 76 -5.83 2.65 -1.75
CA VAL A 76 -5.17 3.54 -2.72
C VAL A 76 -4.28 2.71 -3.64
N LYS A 77 -4.56 2.77 -4.94
CA LYS A 77 -3.86 1.99 -5.98
C LYS A 77 -2.37 2.03 -5.71
N TYR A 78 -1.78 0.87 -5.37
CA TYR A 78 -0.35 0.80 -5.05
C TYR A 78 0.45 1.31 -6.25
N GLN A 79 1.02 2.50 -6.09
CA GLN A 79 1.95 3.08 -7.05
C GLN A 79 3.32 3.08 -6.41
N SER A 80 4.35 2.69 -7.18
CA SER A 80 5.72 2.75 -6.71
C SER A 80 6.04 4.19 -6.26
N LYS A 81 6.85 4.33 -5.21
CA LYS A 81 7.32 5.65 -4.73
C LYS A 81 7.94 6.46 -5.87
N ALA A 82 8.56 5.79 -6.85
CA ALA A 82 9.08 6.40 -8.06
C ALA A 82 7.97 7.00 -8.94
N ALA A 83 6.91 6.24 -9.26
CA ALA A 83 5.77 6.73 -10.03
C ALA A 83 5.06 7.91 -9.35
N VAL A 84 4.85 7.83 -8.03
CA VAL A 84 4.26 8.92 -7.23
C VAL A 84 5.14 10.17 -7.27
N LYS A 85 6.47 10.02 -7.17
CA LYS A 85 7.43 11.14 -7.24
C LYS A 85 7.52 11.77 -8.62
N GLN A 86 7.42 10.99 -9.70
CA GLN A 86 7.41 11.49 -11.09
C GLN A 86 6.12 12.24 -11.41
N LYS A 87 4.99 11.80 -10.84
CA LYS A 87 3.66 12.41 -11.03
C LYS A 87 3.36 13.57 -10.09
N LYS A 88 4.31 14.03 -9.26
CA LYS A 88 4.12 15.27 -8.50
C LYS A 88 4.00 16.43 -9.50
N THR A 89 2.76 16.84 -9.74
CA THR A 89 2.39 17.98 -10.58
C THR A 89 2.74 19.26 -9.83
N GLY A 90 3.96 19.75 -10.03
CA GLY A 90 4.39 21.05 -9.53
C GLY A 90 5.83 21.06 -9.01
N GLY A 91 6.65 21.91 -9.62
CA GLY A 91 8.01 22.19 -9.17
C GLY A 91 9.07 21.20 -9.65
N LEU A 92 10.33 21.59 -9.42
CA LEU A 92 11.50 20.74 -9.68
C LEU A 92 11.77 19.82 -8.49
N SER A 93 12.11 18.55 -8.76
CA SER A 93 12.61 17.62 -7.74
C SER A 93 13.89 18.16 -7.09
N ASN A 94 14.18 17.77 -5.84
CA ASN A 94 15.38 18.19 -5.12
C ASN A 94 16.66 17.87 -5.91
N LYS A 95 16.74 16.68 -6.51
CA LYS A 95 17.86 16.28 -7.40
C LYS A 95 17.98 17.20 -8.62
N GLN A 96 16.86 17.64 -9.20
CA GLN A 96 16.85 18.58 -10.32
C GLN A 96 17.25 19.99 -9.87
N LYS A 97 16.87 20.41 -8.66
CA LYS A 97 17.27 21.69 -8.05
C LYS A 97 18.77 21.72 -7.77
N GLU A 98 19.33 20.69 -7.15
CA GLU A 98 20.77 20.54 -6.88
C GLU A 98 21.58 20.53 -8.16
N HIS A 99 21.19 19.72 -9.15
CA HIS A 99 21.84 19.71 -10.45
C HIS A 99 21.76 21.08 -11.16
N LYS A 100 20.63 21.80 -11.03
CA LYS A 100 20.51 23.16 -11.55
C LYS A 100 21.39 24.15 -10.78
N LYS A 101 21.61 23.97 -9.47
CA LYS A 101 22.54 24.79 -8.68
C LYS A 101 23.98 24.58 -9.14
N ALA A 102 24.42 23.33 -9.22
CA ALA A 102 25.78 22.93 -9.61
C ALA A 102 26.15 23.25 -11.07
N MET A 103 25.17 23.46 -11.95
CA MET A 103 25.44 23.72 -13.36
C MET A 103 26.14 25.10 -13.58
N PRO A 104 27.25 25.16 -14.33
CA PRO A 104 27.89 26.42 -14.72
C PRO A 104 26.95 27.35 -15.49
N ILE A 105 27.16 28.67 -15.36
CA ILE A 105 26.31 29.69 -15.99
C ILE A 105 26.29 29.52 -17.52
N ALA A 106 27.43 29.22 -18.13
CA ALA A 106 27.54 28.95 -19.56
C ALA A 106 26.70 27.74 -20.01
N ALA A 107 26.70 26.65 -19.22
CA ALA A 107 25.91 25.46 -19.49
C ALA A 107 24.39 25.71 -19.34
N LYS A 108 23.99 26.57 -18.40
CA LYS A 108 22.60 27.01 -18.26
C LYS A 108 22.14 27.79 -19.49
N ARG A 109 22.96 28.76 -19.94
CA ARG A 109 22.68 29.60 -21.12
C ARG A 109 22.56 28.75 -22.39
N SER A 110 23.52 27.87 -22.65
CA SER A 110 23.50 27.00 -23.84
C SER A 110 22.30 26.03 -23.83
N LYS A 111 21.89 25.52 -22.67
CA LYS A 111 20.68 24.69 -22.55
C LYS A 111 19.40 25.47 -22.88
N ILE A 112 19.31 26.72 -22.42
CA ILE A 112 18.16 27.61 -22.71
C ILE A 112 18.11 27.92 -24.22
N GLU A 113 19.24 28.24 -24.83
CA GLU A 113 19.33 28.52 -26.27
C GLU A 113 18.94 27.30 -27.13
N ARG A 114 19.44 26.11 -26.79
CA ARG A 114 19.02 24.86 -27.46
C ARG A 114 17.51 24.64 -27.35
N SER A 115 16.93 24.88 -26.17
CA SER A 115 15.49 24.76 -25.97
C SER A 115 14.69 25.76 -26.81
N LYS A 116 15.12 27.04 -26.85
CA LYS A 116 14.51 28.07 -27.71
C LYS A 116 14.59 27.69 -29.19
N ARG A 117 15.74 27.20 -29.65
CA ARG A 117 15.95 26.74 -31.04
C ARG A 117 15.03 25.58 -31.39
N GLN A 118 14.93 24.56 -30.52
CA GLN A 118 14.03 23.43 -30.74
C GLN A 118 12.55 23.84 -30.78
N LYS A 119 12.12 24.76 -29.91
CA LYS A 119 10.76 25.30 -29.96
C LYS A 119 10.48 26.01 -31.28
N LYS A 120 11.42 26.83 -31.76
CA LYS A 120 11.31 27.52 -33.06
C LYS A 120 11.24 26.53 -34.22
N ILE A 121 12.01 25.44 -34.19
CA ILE A 121 11.95 24.37 -35.21
C ILE A 121 10.58 23.67 -35.16
N LYS A 122 10.08 23.32 -33.97
CA LYS A 122 8.76 22.69 -33.82
C LYS A 122 7.63 23.59 -34.30
N GLN A 123 7.65 24.88 -33.94
CA GLN A 123 6.66 25.85 -34.40
C GLN A 123 6.64 25.97 -35.93
N ARG A 124 7.82 26.05 -36.57
CA ARG A 124 7.95 26.07 -38.04
C ARG A 124 7.37 24.83 -38.74
N GLY A 125 7.32 23.69 -38.05
CA GLY A 125 6.73 22.45 -38.58
C GLY A 125 5.24 22.27 -38.26
N ALA A 126 4.76 22.87 -37.17
CA ALA A 126 3.38 22.74 -36.71
C ALA A 126 2.37 23.46 -37.64
N ASP A 127 2.75 24.62 -38.19
CA ASP A 127 1.87 25.40 -39.08
C ASP A 127 1.64 24.73 -40.44
N LYS A 128 2.49 23.75 -40.82
CA LYS A 128 2.36 23.01 -42.09
C LYS A 128 1.38 21.83 -42.02
N GLN A 129 0.90 21.48 -40.82
CA GLN A 129 -0.03 20.37 -40.62
C GLN A 129 -1.51 20.77 -40.67
N PHE A 130 -1.84 22.06 -40.73
CA PHE A 130 -3.18 22.48 -41.14
C PHE A 130 -3.29 22.39 -42.67
N ARG A 131 -3.25 21.17 -43.20
CA ARG A 131 -3.80 20.90 -44.53
C ARG A 131 -5.28 21.24 -44.45
N GLY A 132 -5.69 22.22 -45.24
CA GLY A 132 -6.90 23.01 -45.05
C GLY A 132 -8.13 22.22 -44.60
N ARG A 133 -8.98 22.93 -43.85
CA ARG A 133 -10.40 22.57 -43.66
C ARG A 133 -10.92 21.92 -44.93
N LYS A 134 -11.50 20.74 -44.81
CA LYS A 134 -12.22 20.04 -45.89
C LYS A 134 -13.16 21.05 -46.55
N ALA A 135 -12.77 21.56 -47.72
CA ALA A 135 -13.54 22.52 -48.49
C ALA A 135 -14.64 21.75 -49.23
N TRP A 136 -15.62 21.25 -48.48
CA TRP A 136 -16.77 20.55 -49.05
C TRP A 136 -18.01 21.31 -48.60
N LYS A 137 -18.72 21.86 -49.60
CA LYS A 137 -20.11 22.26 -49.56
C LYS A 137 -20.88 21.24 -50.39
#